data_AF-A0A8T4G4W9-F1
#
_entry.id   AF-A0A8T4G4W9-F1
#
_cell.length_a   1.000
_cell.length_b   1.000
_cell.length_c   1.000
_cell.angle_alpha   90.00
_cell.angle_beta   90.00
_cell.angle_gamma   90.00
#
_symmetry.space_group_name_H-M   'P 1'
#
loop_
_entity.id
_entity.type
_entity.pdbx_description
1 polymer ?
#
loop_
_entity_poly.entity_id
_entity_poly.type
_entity_poly.pdbx_seq_one_letter_code
_entity_poly.pdbx_strand_id
1 'polypeptide(L)'
;MASRKVRIQTTIDQNVYENYIKKLLPEYGQLNRLLEEAVKTLYEIRGNEISKIDRLRLKMMKEAGIIAIGFESAENVLKGDIDKLLSENEINFLLEWYYGKPIEKITIGEAIEFMRIALIAMNWALDAKVNREESETHILVRSNVGRRVAELLCKAIKHFFERTYGGDVRYSVYPGGYTLIFKKE
;
A
#
# COMPACT_ATOMS: atom_id res chain seq x y z
N MET A 1 -6.33 -23.58 35.90
CA MET A 1 -7.79 -23.86 36.04
C MET A 1 -8.25 -24.55 34.76
N ALA A 2 -8.90 -25.71 34.84
CA ALA A 2 -9.38 -26.42 33.65
C ALA A 2 -10.47 -25.58 32.95
N SER A 3 -10.35 -25.38 31.63
CA SER A 3 -11.34 -24.60 30.87
C SER A 3 -12.69 -25.33 30.86
N ARG A 4 -13.77 -24.61 31.18
CA ARG A 4 -15.12 -25.16 31.16
C ARG A 4 -15.56 -25.37 29.71
N LYS A 5 -15.76 -26.62 29.30
CA LYS A 5 -16.25 -26.95 27.96
C LYS A 5 -17.76 -26.70 27.85
N VAL A 6 -18.19 -26.14 26.71
CA VAL A 6 -19.60 -25.90 26.37
C VAL A 6 -19.99 -26.84 25.24
N ARG A 7 -21.15 -27.52 25.35
CA ARG A 7 -21.65 -28.41 24.31
C ARG A 7 -22.46 -27.60 23.30
N ILE A 8 -22.08 -27.68 22.03
CA ILE A 8 -22.77 -27.04 20.91
C ILE A 8 -23.37 -28.14 20.04
N GLN A 9 -24.67 -28.06 19.74
CA GLN A 9 -25.32 -28.87 18.70
C GLN A 9 -25.53 -27.98 17.49
N THR A 10 -24.99 -28.37 16.34
CA THR A 10 -25.12 -27.62 15.09
C THR A 10 -25.19 -28.57 13.91
N THR A 11 -25.72 -28.07 12.81
CA THR A 11 -25.66 -28.70 11.49
C THR A 11 -24.67 -27.92 10.61
N ILE A 12 -24.06 -28.61 9.64
CA ILE A 12 -23.14 -28.03 8.67
C ILE A 12 -23.63 -28.44 7.29
N ASP A 13 -23.54 -27.52 6.33
CA ASP A 13 -23.88 -27.80 4.94
C ASP A 13 -23.07 -28.98 4.37
N GLN A 14 -23.72 -29.83 3.58
CA GLN A 14 -23.11 -31.06 3.09
C GLN A 14 -21.91 -30.79 2.17
N ASN A 15 -22.01 -29.79 1.30
CA ASN A 15 -20.92 -29.42 0.39
C ASN A 15 -19.71 -28.89 1.19
N VAL A 16 -19.98 -28.10 2.23
CA VAL A 16 -18.92 -27.60 3.14
C VAL A 16 -18.23 -28.75 3.87
N TYR A 17 -19.01 -29.71 4.36
CA TYR A 17 -18.47 -30.87 5.07
C TYR A 17 -17.59 -31.73 4.16
N GLU A 18 -18.07 -32.06 2.97
CA GLU A 18 -17.38 -32.96 2.04
C GLU A 18 -16.11 -32.33 1.45
N ASN A 19 -16.16 -31.06 1.06
CA ASN A 19 -15.06 -30.43 0.34
C ASN A 19 -13.98 -29.81 1.24
N TYR A 20 -14.31 -29.46 2.47
CA TYR A 20 -13.37 -28.77 3.36
C TYR A 20 -13.15 -29.54 4.67
N ILE A 21 -14.20 -29.78 5.45
CA ILE A 21 -14.04 -30.35 6.81
C ILE A 21 -13.47 -31.75 6.76
N LYS A 22 -13.97 -32.62 5.89
CA LYS A 22 -13.53 -34.01 5.78
C LYS A 22 -12.05 -34.12 5.39
N LYS A 23 -11.54 -33.16 4.61
CA LYS A 23 -10.14 -33.11 4.18
C LYS A 23 -9.20 -32.62 5.28
N LEU A 24 -9.68 -31.69 6.11
CA LEU A 24 -8.91 -31.13 7.22
C LEU A 24 -8.96 -32.02 8.47
N LEU A 25 -10.01 -32.82 8.64
CA LEU A 25 -10.23 -33.65 9.83
C LEU A 25 -9.03 -34.54 10.24
N PRO A 26 -8.27 -35.18 9.32
CA PRO A 26 -7.11 -35.99 9.67
C PRO A 26 -6.03 -35.22 10.44
N GLU A 27 -5.82 -33.94 10.13
CA GLU A 27 -4.79 -33.10 10.77
C GLU A 27 -5.18 -32.68 12.20
N TYR A 28 -6.48 -32.58 12.47
CA TYR A 28 -7.01 -32.07 13.74
C TYR A 28 -7.61 -33.18 14.62
N GLY A 29 -7.79 -34.39 14.07
CA GLY A 29 -8.26 -35.61 14.73
C GLY A 29 -9.74 -35.61 15.11
N GLN A 30 -10.26 -34.50 15.64
CA GLN A 30 -11.65 -34.35 16.05
C GLN A 30 -12.25 -33.05 15.52
N LEU A 31 -13.53 -33.10 15.14
CA LEU A 31 -14.27 -31.95 14.62
C LEU A 31 -14.26 -30.78 15.61
N ASN A 32 -14.38 -31.05 16.91
CA ASN A 32 -14.35 -30.00 17.94
C ASN A 32 -13.03 -29.24 17.94
N ARG A 33 -11.89 -29.95 17.77
CA ARG A 33 -10.57 -29.33 17.73
C ARG A 33 -10.40 -28.48 16.47
N LEU A 34 -10.88 -28.98 15.33
CA LEU A 34 -10.90 -28.22 14.08
C LEU A 34 -11.72 -26.93 14.22
N LEU A 35 -12.91 -27.00 14.81
CA LEU A 35 -13.78 -25.84 15.01
C LEU A 35 -13.18 -24.84 16.01
N GLU A 36 -12.61 -25.31 17.12
CA GLU A 36 -11.93 -24.46 18.10
C GLU A 36 -10.77 -23.68 17.45
N GLU A 37 -9.91 -24.35 16.68
CA GLU A 37 -8.79 -23.71 15.98
C GLU A 37 -9.25 -22.80 14.85
N ALA A 38 -10.28 -23.17 14.08
CA ALA A 38 -10.85 -22.33 13.03
C ALA A 38 -11.45 -21.04 13.61
N VAL A 39 -12.18 -21.11 14.74
CA VAL A 39 -12.79 -19.94 15.37
C VAL A 39 -11.72 -19.03 16.00
N LYS A 40 -10.70 -19.59 16.67
CA LYS A 40 -9.56 -18.81 17.18
C LYS A 40 -8.83 -18.12 16.05
N THR A 41 -8.50 -18.85 14.99
CA THR A 41 -7.83 -18.31 13.80
C THR A 41 -8.68 -17.22 13.16
N LEU A 42 -10.00 -17.41 13.03
CA LEU A 42 -10.90 -16.38 12.49
C LEU A 42 -10.93 -15.12 13.38
N TYR A 43 -10.89 -15.30 14.70
CA TYR A 43 -10.88 -14.20 15.66
C TYR A 43 -9.53 -13.46 15.67
N GLU A 44 -8.43 -14.19 15.59
CA GLU A 44 -7.07 -13.67 15.44
C GLU A 44 -6.88 -12.97 14.09
N ILE A 45 -7.44 -13.51 13.01
CA ILE A 45 -7.49 -12.87 11.69
C ILE A 45 -8.33 -11.60 11.75
N ARG A 46 -9.47 -11.57 12.47
CA ARG A 46 -10.25 -10.34 12.69
C ARG A 46 -9.51 -9.30 13.52
N GLY A 47 -8.67 -9.73 14.47
CA GLY A 47 -7.76 -8.84 15.23
C GLY A 47 -6.54 -8.37 14.41
N ASN A 48 -6.10 -9.18 13.45
CA ASN A 48 -4.99 -8.94 12.53
C ASN A 48 -5.49 -8.79 11.08
N GLU A 49 -6.61 -8.09 10.88
CA GLU A 49 -7.18 -7.93 9.54
C GLU A 49 -6.21 -7.07 8.72
N ILE A 50 -5.35 -7.73 7.93
CA ILE A 50 -4.46 -7.10 6.95
C ILE A 50 -5.34 -6.22 6.08
N SER A 51 -5.22 -4.90 6.26
CA SER A 51 -6.06 -3.95 5.56
C SER A 51 -5.87 -4.09 4.05
N LYS A 52 -6.80 -3.57 3.24
CA LYS A 52 -6.60 -3.52 1.78
C LYS A 52 -5.27 -2.86 1.40
N ILE A 53 -4.82 -1.90 2.21
CA ILE A 53 -3.55 -1.20 2.06
C ILE A 53 -2.37 -2.12 2.39
N ASP A 54 -2.46 -2.91 3.46
CA ASP A 54 -1.40 -3.87 3.83
C ASP A 54 -1.29 -5.00 2.80
N ARG A 55 -2.40 -5.45 2.22
CA ARG A 55 -2.38 -6.42 1.10
C ARG A 55 -1.72 -5.81 -0.13
N LEU A 56 -2.03 -4.56 -0.45
CA LEU A 56 -1.39 -3.85 -1.55
C LEU A 56 0.12 -3.72 -1.31
N ARG A 57 0.52 -3.33 -0.10
CA ARG A 57 1.93 -3.27 0.31
C ARG A 57 2.64 -4.61 0.14
N LEU A 58 2.06 -5.71 0.65
CA LEU A 58 2.62 -7.05 0.48
C LEU A 58 2.75 -7.45 -0.99
N LYS A 59 1.77 -7.10 -1.82
CA LYS A 59 1.78 -7.37 -3.26
C LYS A 59 2.86 -6.55 -3.98
N MET A 60 2.99 -5.27 -3.64
CA MET A 60 4.07 -4.39 -4.14
C MET A 60 5.45 -4.90 -3.73
N MET A 61 5.63 -5.33 -2.48
CA MET A 61 6.90 -5.90 -2.02
C MET A 61 7.25 -7.21 -2.75
N LYS A 62 6.26 -8.07 -3.00
CA LYS A 62 6.46 -9.40 -3.58
C LYS A 62 6.61 -9.40 -5.10
N GLU A 63 5.84 -8.58 -5.81
CA GLU A 63 5.76 -8.61 -7.28
C GLU A 63 6.58 -7.52 -7.94
N ALA A 64 6.65 -6.33 -7.33
CA ALA A 64 7.42 -5.21 -7.86
C ALA A 64 8.85 -5.14 -7.31
N GLY A 65 9.28 -6.14 -6.53
CA GLY A 65 10.61 -6.17 -5.92
C GLY A 65 10.88 -5.03 -4.95
N ILE A 66 9.84 -4.32 -4.50
CA ILE A 66 9.96 -3.19 -3.58
C ILE A 66 10.22 -3.72 -2.16
N ILE A 67 11.34 -4.38 -1.94
CA ILE A 67 11.89 -4.55 -0.60
C ILE A 67 12.42 -3.19 -0.19
N ALA A 68 11.49 -2.32 0.20
CA ALA A 68 11.77 -0.99 0.71
C ALA A 68 12.63 -0.11 -0.23
N ILE A 69 12.05 1.02 -0.63
CA ILE A 69 12.80 2.27 -0.89
C ILE A 69 13.56 2.74 0.40
N GLY A 70 13.71 1.86 1.39
CA GLY A 70 14.14 2.12 2.75
C GLY A 70 15.50 1.54 3.13
N PHE A 71 16.36 1.14 2.21
CA PHE A 71 17.78 0.98 2.57
C PHE A 71 18.74 1.35 1.44
N GLU A 72 18.65 0.75 0.25
CA GLU A 72 19.63 0.99 -0.82
C GLU A 72 19.47 2.38 -1.49
N SER A 73 18.24 2.84 -1.71
CA SER A 73 17.97 4.17 -2.26
C SER A 73 18.36 5.29 -1.27
N ALA A 74 18.19 5.06 0.03
CA ALA A 74 18.59 6.01 1.08
C ALA A 74 20.13 6.07 1.25
N GLU A 75 20.82 4.94 1.06
CA GLU A 75 22.28 4.86 1.10
C GLU A 75 22.93 5.55 -0.11
N ASN A 76 22.31 5.47 -1.28
CA ASN A 76 22.76 6.20 -2.48
C ASN A 76 22.47 7.71 -2.41
N VAL A 77 21.38 8.10 -1.73
CA VAL A 77 21.08 9.51 -1.42
C VAL A 77 22.14 10.13 -0.49
N LEU A 78 22.74 9.35 0.41
CA LEU A 78 23.89 9.79 1.22
C LEU A 78 25.19 9.94 0.40
N LYS A 79 25.28 9.35 -0.79
CA LYS A 79 26.47 9.35 -1.66
C LYS A 79 26.43 10.39 -2.79
N GLY A 80 25.36 11.18 -2.91
CA GLY A 80 25.31 12.36 -3.80
C GLY A 80 24.81 12.12 -5.22
N ASP A 81 24.34 10.91 -5.56
CA ASP A 81 23.83 10.55 -6.90
C ASP A 81 22.31 10.75 -7.02
N ILE A 82 21.82 11.95 -6.69
CA ILE A 82 20.39 12.27 -6.75
C ILE A 82 19.85 12.17 -8.19
N ASP A 83 20.63 12.58 -9.19
CA ASP A 83 20.19 12.60 -10.60
C ASP A 83 19.98 11.20 -11.20
N LYS A 84 20.73 10.21 -10.72
CA LYS A 84 20.61 8.83 -11.18
C LYS A 84 19.35 8.16 -10.61
N LEU A 85 19.03 8.43 -9.35
CA LEU A 85 17.79 7.94 -8.70
C LEU A 85 16.54 8.58 -9.30
N LEU A 86 16.61 9.87 -9.66
CA LEU A 86 15.52 10.58 -10.36
C LEU A 86 15.30 10.09 -11.80
N SER A 87 16.30 9.45 -12.40
CA SER A 87 16.24 8.91 -13.75
C SER A 87 15.59 7.52 -13.83
N GLU A 88 15.46 6.81 -12.71
CA GLU A 88 14.97 5.44 -12.69
C GLU A 88 13.45 5.34 -12.55
N ASN A 89 12.91 4.46 -13.39
CA ASN A 89 11.54 4.31 -13.85
C ASN A 89 10.58 3.74 -12.80
N GLU A 90 10.87 3.91 -11.50
CA GLU A 90 10.16 3.18 -10.43
C GLU A 90 8.69 3.61 -10.32
N ILE A 91 8.41 4.92 -10.30
CA ILE A 91 7.02 5.41 -10.24
C ILE A 91 6.25 4.97 -11.50
N ASN A 92 6.89 5.01 -12.67
CA ASN A 92 6.32 4.53 -13.93
C ASN A 92 5.95 3.05 -13.86
N PHE A 93 6.91 2.21 -13.49
CA PHE A 93 6.70 0.77 -13.37
C PHE A 93 5.58 0.44 -12.39
N LEU A 94 5.52 1.13 -11.23
CA LEU A 94 4.48 0.90 -10.24
C LEU A 94 3.10 1.31 -10.71
N LEU A 95 3.01 2.42 -11.45
CA LEU A 95 1.77 2.85 -12.09
C LEU A 95 1.28 1.83 -13.13
N GLU A 96 2.18 1.39 -14.01
CA GLU A 96 1.87 0.40 -15.03
C GLU A 96 1.45 -0.95 -14.43
N TRP A 97 2.15 -1.39 -13.38
CA TRP A 97 1.81 -2.59 -12.64
C TRP A 97 0.46 -2.47 -11.92
N TYR A 98 0.17 -1.33 -11.30
CA TYR A 98 -1.07 -1.11 -10.55
C TYR A 98 -2.30 -1.06 -11.47
N TYR A 99 -2.18 -0.37 -12.61
CA TYR A 99 -3.28 -0.23 -13.57
C TYR A 99 -3.32 -1.30 -14.66
N GLY A 100 -2.26 -2.10 -14.81
CA GLY A 100 -2.13 -3.12 -15.85
C GLY A 100 -2.12 -2.57 -17.27
N LYS A 101 -1.71 -1.30 -17.46
CA LYS A 101 -1.66 -0.61 -18.75
C LYS A 101 -0.41 0.27 -18.83
N PRO A 102 0.16 0.49 -20.03
CA PRO A 102 1.38 1.28 -20.19
C PRO A 102 1.15 2.74 -19.81
N ILE A 103 2.22 3.43 -19.41
CA ILE A 103 2.19 4.77 -18.78
C ILE A 103 1.50 5.82 -19.66
N GLU A 104 1.62 5.71 -20.99
CA GLU A 104 1.01 6.63 -21.95
C GLU A 104 -0.52 6.55 -21.96
N LYS A 105 -1.09 5.46 -21.40
CA LYS A 105 -2.54 5.27 -21.24
C LYS A 105 -3.05 5.59 -19.83
N ILE A 106 -2.16 5.95 -18.91
CA ILE A 106 -2.50 6.35 -17.55
C ILE A 106 -2.66 7.87 -17.54
N THR A 107 -3.82 8.36 -17.12
CA THR A 107 -4.08 9.81 -17.02
C THR A 107 -3.38 10.42 -15.81
N ILE A 108 -3.11 11.73 -15.85
CA ILE A 108 -2.56 12.46 -14.69
C ILE A 108 -3.44 12.29 -13.43
N GLY A 109 -4.77 12.24 -13.61
CA GLY A 109 -5.71 12.04 -12.50
C GLY A 109 -5.59 10.64 -11.87
N GLU A 110 -5.40 9.60 -12.69
CA GLU A 110 -5.10 8.25 -12.21
C GLU A 110 -3.75 8.22 -11.47
N ALA A 111 -2.72 8.88 -12.02
CA ALA A 111 -1.42 8.95 -11.38
C ALA A 111 -1.47 9.67 -10.02
N ILE A 112 -2.20 10.77 -9.91
CA ILE A 112 -2.41 11.50 -8.64
C ILE A 112 -3.11 10.62 -7.60
N GLU A 113 -4.16 9.89 -7.99
CA GLU A 113 -4.84 8.96 -7.08
C GLU A 113 -3.95 7.79 -6.66
N PHE A 114 -3.18 7.25 -7.59
CA PHE A 114 -2.19 6.22 -7.27
C PHE A 114 -1.17 6.74 -6.26
N MET A 115 -0.64 7.95 -6.45
CA MET A 115 0.32 8.53 -5.50
C MET A 115 -0.28 8.64 -4.10
N ARG A 116 -1.53 9.10 -3.96
CA ARG A 116 -2.22 9.13 -2.66
C ARG A 116 -2.22 7.75 -1.99
N ILE A 117 -2.54 6.70 -2.75
CA ILE A 117 -2.61 5.33 -2.24
C ILE A 117 -1.22 4.78 -1.91
N ALA A 118 -0.25 4.96 -2.82
CA ALA A 118 1.10 4.45 -2.71
C ALA A 118 1.84 5.05 -1.52
N LEU A 119 1.70 6.36 -1.26
CA LEU A 119 2.33 7.03 -0.12
C LEU A 119 1.87 6.43 1.22
N ILE A 120 0.58 6.08 1.34
CA ILE A 120 0.03 5.44 2.54
C ILE A 120 0.47 3.96 2.61
N ALA A 121 0.38 3.24 1.49
CA ALA A 121 0.75 1.82 1.41
C ALA A 121 2.23 1.58 1.74
N MET A 122 3.11 2.50 1.33
CA MET A 122 4.54 2.45 1.63
C MET A 122 4.88 2.97 3.03
N ASN A 123 3.88 3.35 3.83
CA ASN A 123 4.04 3.91 5.18
C ASN A 123 4.92 5.17 5.20
N TRP A 124 4.80 6.03 4.18
CA TRP A 124 5.41 7.36 4.13
C TRP A 124 4.44 8.49 4.48
N ALA A 125 3.15 8.17 4.44
CA ALA A 125 2.05 9.02 4.84
C ALA A 125 1.17 8.31 5.87
N LEU A 126 0.81 9.02 6.92
CA LEU A 126 -0.25 8.63 7.85
C LEU A 126 -1.64 8.91 7.28
N ASP A 127 -1.74 9.92 6.42
CA ASP A 127 -2.95 10.29 5.69
C ASP A 127 -2.56 11.12 4.46
N ALA A 128 -3.35 11.01 3.40
CA ALA A 128 -3.18 11.80 2.19
C ALA A 128 -4.56 12.13 1.59
N LYS A 129 -4.79 13.42 1.32
CA LYS A 129 -6.05 13.93 0.77
C LYS A 129 -5.82 14.62 -0.56
N VAL A 130 -6.66 14.31 -1.54
CA VAL A 130 -6.66 14.94 -2.87
C VAL A 130 -7.81 15.94 -2.91
N ASN A 131 -7.48 17.22 -3.08
CA ASN A 131 -8.44 18.29 -3.33
C ASN A 131 -8.30 18.73 -4.79
N ARG A 132 -9.41 18.78 -5.52
CA ARG A 132 -9.43 19.19 -6.93
C ARG A 132 -10.13 20.53 -7.02
N GLU A 133 -9.39 21.54 -7.47
CA GLU A 133 -9.91 22.86 -7.79
C GLU A 133 -10.01 23.03 -9.32
N GLU A 134 -10.51 24.17 -9.78
CA GLU A 134 -10.74 24.39 -11.22
C GLU A 134 -9.45 24.35 -12.04
N SER A 135 -8.36 24.92 -11.53
CA SER A 135 -7.06 25.05 -12.22
C SER A 135 -5.93 24.23 -11.60
N GLU A 136 -6.12 23.71 -10.39
CA GLU A 136 -5.08 23.01 -9.65
C GLU A 136 -5.62 21.78 -8.93
N THR A 137 -4.77 20.76 -8.79
CA THR A 137 -5.02 19.62 -7.90
C THR A 137 -3.99 19.62 -6.79
N HIS A 138 -4.45 19.46 -5.55
CA HIS A 138 -3.62 19.52 -4.36
C HIS A 138 -3.62 18.15 -3.67
N ILE A 139 -2.44 17.61 -3.35
CA ILE A 139 -2.29 16.47 -2.46
C ILE A 139 -1.74 16.98 -1.14
N LEU A 140 -2.56 16.96 -0.10
CA LEU A 140 -2.14 17.26 1.27
C LEU A 140 -1.75 15.96 1.97
N VAL A 141 -0.49 15.87 2.39
CA VAL A 141 0.06 14.66 3.00
C VAL A 141 0.47 14.93 4.44
N ARG A 142 -0.11 14.17 5.37
CA ARG A 142 0.38 14.06 6.74
C ARG A 142 1.41 12.94 6.77
N SER A 143 2.68 13.29 6.98
CA SER A 143 3.79 12.36 6.86
C SER A 143 4.28 11.86 8.21
N ASN A 144 4.73 10.61 8.25
CA ASN A 144 5.47 10.01 9.36
C ASN A 144 6.99 9.97 9.10
N VAL A 145 7.48 10.52 7.99
CA VAL A 145 8.91 10.58 7.68
C VAL A 145 9.51 11.95 8.04
N GLY A 146 10.82 11.98 8.28
CA GLY A 146 11.54 13.22 8.57
C GLY A 146 11.56 14.18 7.37
N ARG A 147 11.70 15.48 7.65
CA ARG A 147 11.67 16.57 6.66
C ARG A 147 12.56 16.33 5.43
N ARG A 148 13.81 15.85 5.63
CA ARG A 148 14.75 15.58 4.53
C ARG A 148 14.22 14.52 3.56
N VAL A 149 13.60 13.47 4.08
CA VAL A 149 13.02 12.38 3.27
C VAL A 149 11.77 12.90 2.55
N ALA A 150 10.92 13.66 3.24
CA ALA A 150 9.76 14.29 2.61
C ALA A 150 10.15 15.22 1.45
N GLU A 151 11.21 16.03 1.61
CA GLU A 151 11.74 16.90 0.54
C GLU A 151 12.24 16.08 -0.66
N LEU A 152 12.95 14.97 -0.41
CA LEU A 152 13.41 14.07 -1.49
C LEU A 152 12.23 13.45 -2.24
N LEU A 153 11.23 12.92 -1.52
CA LEU A 153 10.03 12.36 -2.11
C LEU A 153 9.29 13.40 -2.96
N CYS A 154 9.13 14.61 -2.45
CA CYS A 154 8.48 15.68 -3.22
C CYS A 154 9.23 16.02 -4.50
N LYS A 155 10.57 16.03 -4.47
CA LYS A 155 11.40 16.25 -5.68
C LYS A 155 11.24 15.12 -6.69
N ALA A 156 11.26 13.87 -6.25
CA ALA A 156 11.07 12.71 -7.11
C ALA A 156 9.69 12.72 -7.78
N ILE A 157 8.64 12.99 -6.99
CA ILE A 157 7.26 13.08 -7.50
C ILE A 157 7.14 14.24 -8.48
N LYS A 158 7.63 15.45 -8.14
CA LYS A 158 7.64 16.61 -9.05
C LYS A 158 8.31 16.24 -10.38
N HIS A 159 9.53 15.71 -10.33
CA HIS A 159 10.29 15.37 -11.54
C HIS A 159 9.55 14.37 -12.42
N PHE A 160 8.99 13.31 -11.81
CA PHE A 160 8.22 12.31 -12.52
C PHE A 160 7.00 12.93 -13.24
N PHE A 161 6.18 13.71 -12.54
CA PHE A 161 4.96 14.28 -13.14
C PHE A 161 5.27 15.28 -14.24
N GLU A 162 6.22 16.19 -14.02
CA GLU A 162 6.61 17.19 -15.02
C GLU A 162 7.18 16.54 -16.28
N ARG A 163 7.95 15.45 -16.12
CA ARG A 163 8.53 14.71 -17.24
C ARG A 163 7.50 13.88 -18.02
N THR A 164 6.56 13.23 -17.32
CA THR A 164 5.65 12.25 -17.92
C THR A 164 4.37 12.89 -18.46
N TYR A 165 3.83 13.91 -17.77
CA TYR A 165 2.52 14.49 -18.08
C TYR A 165 2.58 15.93 -18.58
N GLY A 166 3.73 16.60 -18.50
CA GLY A 166 3.80 18.06 -18.69
C GLY A 166 3.20 18.83 -17.52
N GLY A 167 3.30 20.16 -17.55
CA GLY A 167 2.83 21.05 -16.49
C GLY A 167 3.85 21.40 -15.41
N ASP A 168 3.41 22.24 -14.46
CA ASP A 168 4.20 22.73 -13.30
C ASP A 168 3.71 22.05 -12.02
N VAL A 169 4.61 21.36 -11.34
CA VAL A 169 4.34 20.72 -10.04
C VAL A 169 5.10 21.44 -8.94
N ARG A 170 4.39 22.03 -7.98
CA ARG A 170 5.00 22.70 -6.83
C ARG A 170 4.84 21.86 -5.58
N TYR A 171 5.73 22.08 -4.63
CA TYR A 171 5.57 21.46 -3.31
C TYR A 171 6.02 22.39 -2.20
N SER A 172 5.47 22.14 -1.01
CA SER A 172 5.87 22.79 0.24
C SER A 172 5.97 21.73 1.32
N VAL A 173 7.06 21.73 2.09
CA VAL A 173 7.29 20.80 3.19
C VAL A 173 7.23 21.57 4.51
N TYR A 174 6.45 21.06 5.45
CA TYR A 174 6.19 21.68 6.75
C TYR A 174 6.31 20.65 7.88
N PRO A 175 6.34 21.08 9.16
CA PRO A 175 6.40 20.15 10.28
C PRO A 175 5.21 19.17 10.25
N GLY A 176 5.48 17.88 10.07
CA GLY A 176 4.48 16.82 10.06
C GLY A 176 3.84 16.50 8.69
N GLY A 177 4.32 17.10 7.60
CA GLY A 177 3.74 16.82 6.28
C GLY A 177 4.31 17.62 5.12
N TYR A 178 3.63 17.50 3.99
CA TYR A 178 3.92 18.26 2.77
C TYR A 178 2.67 18.41 1.92
N THR A 179 2.70 19.37 0.99
CA THR A 179 1.67 19.56 -0.03
C THR A 179 2.33 19.48 -1.39
N LEU A 180 1.70 18.74 -2.32
CA LEU A 180 2.01 18.75 -3.74
C LEU A 180 0.87 19.45 -4.49
N ILE A 181 1.22 20.36 -5.41
CA ILE A 181 0.28 21.17 -6.17
C ILE A 181 0.57 20.91 -7.65
N PHE A 182 -0.43 20.40 -8.37
CA PHE A 182 -0.38 20.05 -9.78
C PHE A 182 -1.24 21.04 -10.55
N LYS A 183 -0.63 21.88 -11.39
CA LYS A 183 -1.39 22.78 -12.26
C LYS A 183 -1.91 22.01 -13.47
N LYS A 184 -3.19 22.22 -13.81
CA LYS A 184 -3.70 21.82 -15.12
C LYS A 184 -3.20 22.84 -16.15
N GLU A 185 -2.62 22.34 -17.23
CA GLU A 185 -2.47 23.12 -18.47
C GLU A 185 -3.85 23.35 -19.12
#